data_AF-A0AA46T873-F1
#
_entry.id   AF-A0AA46T873-F1
#
_cell.length_a   1.000
_cell.length_b   1.000
_cell.length_c   1.000
_cell.angle_alpha   90.00
_cell.angle_beta   90.00
_cell.angle_gamma   90.00
#
_symmetry.space_group_name_H-M   'P 1'
#
loop_
_entity.id
_entity.type
_entity.pdbx_description
1 polymer ?
#
loop_
_entity_poly.entity_id
_entity_poly.type
_entity_poly.pdbx_seq_one_letter_code
_entity_poly.pdbx_strand_id
1 'polypeptide(L)'
;MLISPKFFSSLILSVAVLFSVITGAEESAPVLQKNPTGLYEEYKQIPKAEFEKHERLKNFAIMYGLQWIVYGVTQYHTIKEHGSFHNWIRNPWHADYDKDTYDYNIFKHSLSGELYYQYYRSRGYSEQESFLWAVASSTAFEFTIETVTEVPSYQDLYQTPVLGTVVGVGMEKLSLYFHSKKTWPNRLLGYFFNPFTLLSHSQYGYVTVPVVTNNYKGIQISWSFQ
;
A
#
# COMPACT_ATOMS: atom_id res chain seq x y z
N MET A 1 14.79 -22.44 10.42
CA MET A 1 15.70 -21.58 9.63
C MET A 1 15.29 -20.13 9.88
N LEU A 2 16.05 -19.40 10.71
CA LEU A 2 15.70 -18.04 11.16
C LEU A 2 16.03 -17.03 10.05
N ILE A 3 15.02 -16.44 9.40
CA ILE A 3 15.23 -15.34 8.46
C ILE A 3 15.41 -14.06 9.27
N SER A 4 16.56 -13.40 9.09
CA SER A 4 16.91 -12.20 9.86
C SER A 4 16.01 -11.01 9.49
N PRO A 5 15.74 -10.08 10.44
CA PRO A 5 15.00 -8.83 10.21
C PRO A 5 15.55 -7.95 9.06
N LYS A 6 16.77 -8.22 8.59
CA LYS A 6 17.43 -7.51 7.50
C LYS A 6 16.82 -7.78 6.11
N PHE A 7 16.06 -8.87 5.95
CA PHE A 7 15.48 -9.26 4.66
C PHE A 7 14.15 -8.53 4.37
N PHE A 8 13.44 -8.11 5.42
CA PHE A 8 12.15 -7.43 5.29
C PHE A 8 12.31 -5.92 5.11
N SER A 9 13.31 -5.33 5.78
CA SER A 9 13.67 -3.91 5.60
C SER A 9 14.30 -3.63 4.24
N SER A 10 15.00 -4.59 3.63
CA SER A 10 15.50 -4.45 2.26
C SER A 10 14.37 -4.47 1.24
N LEU A 11 13.31 -5.26 1.42
CA LEU A 11 12.20 -5.38 0.46
C LEU A 11 11.37 -4.10 0.35
N ILE A 12 11.04 -3.49 1.48
CA ILE A 12 10.28 -2.21 1.54
C ILE A 12 11.09 -1.08 0.91
N LEU A 13 12.40 -1.01 1.19
CA LEU A 13 13.30 -0.04 0.54
C LEU A 13 13.49 -0.33 -0.96
N SER A 14 13.56 -1.60 -1.37
CA SER A 14 13.85 -1.97 -2.76
C SER A 14 12.69 -1.64 -3.69
N VAL A 15 11.45 -1.88 -3.27
CA VAL A 15 10.27 -1.53 -4.05
C VAL A 15 10.13 -0.01 -4.20
N ALA A 16 10.42 0.74 -3.14
CA ALA A 16 10.42 2.20 -3.15
C ALA A 16 11.52 2.81 -4.07
N VAL A 17 12.74 2.26 -4.02
CA VAL A 17 13.88 2.72 -4.84
C VAL A 17 13.72 2.32 -6.31
N LEU A 18 13.19 1.12 -6.59
CA LEU A 18 12.90 0.71 -7.97
C LEU A 18 11.85 1.64 -8.62
N PHE A 19 10.89 2.13 -7.84
CA PHE A 19 9.86 3.03 -8.36
C PHE A 19 10.34 4.47 -8.57
N SER A 20 11.20 5.02 -7.69
CA SER A 20 11.75 6.37 -7.87
C SER A 20 12.62 6.49 -9.12
N VAL A 21 13.33 5.40 -9.49
CA VAL A 21 14.15 5.32 -10.70
C VAL A 21 13.30 5.24 -11.98
N ILE A 22 12.17 4.52 -11.96
CA ILE A 22 11.31 4.35 -13.15
C ILE A 22 10.50 5.61 -13.46
N THR A 23 10.11 6.40 -12.45
CA THR A 23 9.20 7.55 -12.66
C THR A 23 9.89 8.91 -12.81
N GLY A 24 11.23 8.98 -12.82
CA GLY A 24 11.96 10.25 -12.90
C GLY A 24 11.50 11.25 -11.83
N ALA A 25 11.29 10.77 -10.60
CA ALA A 25 10.61 11.53 -9.56
C ALA A 25 11.46 12.73 -9.11
N GLU A 26 11.03 13.95 -9.46
CA GLU A 26 11.33 15.11 -8.64
C GLU A 26 10.73 14.86 -7.24
N GLU A 27 11.54 15.11 -6.21
CA GLU A 27 11.23 14.89 -4.80
C GLU A 27 10.19 15.92 -4.31
N SER A 28 8.98 15.92 -4.86
CA SER A 28 7.87 16.71 -4.29
C SER A 28 7.26 15.91 -3.15
N ALA A 29 7.48 16.36 -1.90
CA ALA A 29 6.87 15.75 -0.72
C ALA A 29 5.34 15.65 -0.89
N PRO A 30 4.67 14.61 -0.36
CA PRO A 30 3.23 14.45 -0.44
C PRO A 30 2.52 15.69 0.14
N VAL A 31 1.54 16.22 -0.60
CA VAL A 31 0.86 17.50 -0.33
C VAL A 31 -0.24 17.29 0.75
N LEU A 32 0.07 17.21 2.04
CA LEU A 32 -0.87 16.66 3.05
C LEU A 32 -2.08 17.58 3.48
N GLN A 33 -3.33 17.09 3.59
CA GLN A 33 -4.53 17.88 4.01
C GLN A 33 -4.64 18.10 5.53
N LYS A 34 -4.98 19.30 6.02
CA LYS A 34 -5.31 19.54 7.45
C LYS A 34 -6.81 19.33 7.76
N ASN A 35 -7.16 18.66 8.85
CA ASN A 35 -8.54 18.54 9.36
C ASN A 35 -9.04 19.89 9.94
N PRO A 36 -10.18 20.44 9.48
CA PRO A 36 -10.71 21.72 9.95
C PRO A 36 -11.39 21.68 11.32
N THR A 37 -11.74 20.49 11.82
CA THR A 37 -12.61 20.29 13.00
C THR A 37 -11.89 19.74 14.23
N GLY A 38 -10.61 19.37 14.11
CA GLY A 38 -9.83 18.82 15.22
C GLY A 38 -9.28 19.89 16.16
N LEU A 39 -9.26 19.62 17.46
CA LEU A 39 -8.46 20.37 18.45
C LEU A 39 -6.94 20.22 18.20
N TYR A 40 -6.53 19.36 17.27
CA TYR A 40 -5.14 19.06 16.89
C TYR A 40 -4.99 19.03 15.35
N GLU A 41 -3.76 19.23 14.85
CA GLU A 41 -3.44 19.09 13.44
C GLU A 41 -3.51 17.62 13.01
N GLU A 42 -4.54 17.24 12.25
CA GLU A 42 -4.68 15.89 11.69
C GLU A 42 -4.52 15.94 10.18
N TYR A 43 -3.60 15.13 9.66
CA TYR A 43 -3.34 15.03 8.23
C TYR A 43 -4.20 13.93 7.62
N LYS A 44 -4.94 14.23 6.55
CA LYS A 44 -5.82 13.27 5.87
C LYS A 44 -5.50 13.17 4.39
N GLN A 45 -5.73 11.98 3.85
CA GLN A 45 -5.78 11.79 2.42
C GLN A 45 -7.18 12.14 1.90
N ILE A 46 -7.22 12.87 0.78
CA ILE A 46 -8.44 13.18 0.04
C ILE A 46 -8.59 12.14 -1.07
N PRO A 47 -9.65 11.34 -1.06
CA PRO A 47 -9.96 10.48 -2.19
C PRO A 47 -10.31 11.33 -3.41
N LYS A 48 -9.83 10.90 -4.58
CA LYS A 48 -10.32 11.40 -5.87
C LYS A 48 -11.81 11.05 -5.98
N ALA A 49 -12.61 12.02 -6.42
CA ALA A 49 -14.06 11.85 -6.50
C ALA A 49 -14.47 10.68 -7.44
N GLU A 50 -13.80 10.58 -8.59
CA GLU A 50 -14.05 9.52 -9.56
C GLU A 50 -12.77 9.07 -10.25
N PHE A 51 -12.70 7.77 -10.53
CA PHE A 51 -11.65 7.16 -11.35
C PHE A 51 -12.25 6.61 -12.63
N GLU A 52 -11.63 6.94 -13.75
CA GLU A 52 -11.96 6.33 -15.03
C GLU A 52 -11.57 4.84 -15.05
N LYS A 53 -12.29 4.04 -15.84
CA LYS A 53 -12.05 2.59 -15.95
C LYS A 53 -10.62 2.24 -16.36
N HIS A 54 -10.06 3.00 -17.31
CA HIS A 54 -8.71 2.78 -17.81
C HIS A 54 -7.65 3.03 -16.72
N GLU A 55 -7.88 4.01 -15.85
CA GLU A 55 -7.01 4.33 -14.72
C GLU A 55 -7.06 3.23 -13.65
N ARG A 56 -8.27 2.73 -13.35
CA ARG A 56 -8.45 1.56 -12.46
C ARG A 56 -7.70 0.34 -12.96
N LEU A 57 -7.87 0.01 -14.24
CA LEU A 57 -7.18 -1.11 -14.87
C LEU A 57 -5.66 -0.92 -14.86
N LYS A 58 -5.17 0.28 -15.15
CA LYS A 58 -3.73 0.59 -15.12
C LYS A 58 -3.15 0.41 -13.71
N ASN A 59 -3.81 0.93 -12.69
CA ASN A 59 -3.34 0.80 -11.30
C ASN A 59 -3.32 -0.67 -10.86
N PHE A 60 -4.37 -1.43 -11.18
CA PHE A 60 -4.40 -2.86 -10.91
C PHE A 60 -3.29 -3.62 -11.64
N ALA A 61 -3.07 -3.34 -12.94
CA ALA A 61 -2.01 -3.97 -13.72
C ALA A 61 -0.61 -3.67 -13.16
N ILE A 62 -0.37 -2.45 -12.68
CA ILE A 62 0.88 -2.09 -11.99
C ILE A 62 1.05 -2.90 -10.71
N MET A 63 0.02 -2.94 -9.85
CA MET A 63 0.05 -3.70 -8.60
C MET A 63 0.31 -5.19 -8.87
N TYR A 64 -0.39 -5.76 -9.84
CA TYR A 64 -0.25 -7.15 -10.25
C TYR A 64 1.15 -7.46 -10.82
N GLY A 65 1.71 -6.57 -11.65
CA GLY A 65 3.09 -6.69 -12.12
C GLY A 65 4.11 -6.62 -10.98
N LEU A 66 3.91 -5.73 -10.01
CA LEU A 66 4.76 -5.65 -8.80
C LEU A 66 4.70 -6.93 -7.98
N GLN A 67 3.52 -7.52 -7.81
CA GLN A 67 3.35 -8.79 -7.11
C GLN A 67 4.19 -9.90 -7.75
N TRP A 68 4.15 -10.04 -9.09
CA TRP A 68 4.99 -11.00 -9.81
C TRP A 68 6.48 -10.76 -9.61
N ILE A 69 6.93 -9.51 -9.68
CA ILE A 69 8.35 -9.15 -9.48
C ILE A 69 8.79 -9.49 -8.06
N VAL A 70 8.02 -9.06 -7.06
CA VAL A 70 8.31 -9.32 -5.65
C VAL A 70 8.34 -10.82 -5.37
N TYR A 71 7.37 -11.57 -5.87
CA TYR A 71 7.32 -13.02 -5.71
C TYR A 71 8.51 -13.70 -6.39
N GLY A 72 8.82 -13.35 -7.64
CA GLY A 72 9.98 -13.90 -8.36
C GLY A 72 11.32 -13.66 -7.66
N VAL A 73 11.49 -12.49 -7.05
CA VAL A 73 12.72 -12.13 -6.31
C VAL A 73 12.76 -12.80 -4.94
N THR A 74 11.66 -12.79 -4.18
CA THR A 74 11.64 -13.27 -2.78
C THR A 74 11.47 -14.78 -2.66
N GLN A 75 10.81 -15.41 -3.63
CA GLN A 75 10.51 -16.85 -3.67
C GLN A 75 11.34 -17.58 -4.74
N TYR A 76 12.45 -17.00 -5.19
CA TYR A 76 13.30 -17.59 -6.25
C TYR A 76 13.62 -19.07 -6.02
N HIS A 77 13.99 -19.44 -4.79
CA HIS A 77 14.31 -20.84 -4.44
C HIS A 77 13.06 -21.74 -4.50
N THR A 78 11.94 -21.30 -3.93
CA THR A 78 10.66 -22.01 -3.96
C THR A 78 10.18 -22.23 -5.40
N ILE A 79 10.28 -21.21 -6.25
CA ILE A 79 9.95 -21.29 -7.67
C ILE A 79 10.87 -22.27 -8.39
N LYS A 80 12.17 -22.29 -8.06
CA LYS A 80 13.11 -23.22 -8.68
C LYS A 80 12.85 -24.68 -8.28
N GLU A 81 12.42 -24.92 -7.05
CA GLU A 81 12.22 -26.27 -6.50
C GLU A 81 10.81 -26.83 -6.79
N HIS A 82 9.79 -25.98 -6.70
CA HIS A 82 8.38 -26.38 -6.78
C HIS A 82 7.61 -25.70 -7.92
N GLY A 83 8.20 -24.71 -8.59
CA GLY A 83 7.54 -23.95 -9.64
C GLY A 83 7.37 -24.74 -10.93
N SER A 84 6.15 -24.77 -11.47
CA SER A 84 5.92 -25.30 -12.82
C SER A 84 4.69 -24.71 -13.51
N PHE A 85 4.70 -24.70 -14.84
CA PHE A 85 3.52 -24.32 -15.63
C PHE A 85 2.33 -25.28 -15.42
N HIS A 86 2.62 -26.56 -15.12
CA HIS A 86 1.59 -27.52 -14.76
C HIS A 86 0.85 -27.12 -13.48
N ASN A 87 1.60 -26.73 -12.45
CA ASN A 87 1.05 -26.26 -11.18
C ASN A 87 0.20 -25.00 -11.40
N TRP A 88 0.72 -24.03 -12.15
CA TRP A 88 0.02 -22.79 -12.47
C TRP A 88 -1.37 -23.00 -13.09
N ILE A 89 -1.54 -24.03 -13.93
CA ILE A 89 -2.83 -24.40 -14.52
C ILE A 89 -3.71 -25.21 -13.56
N ARG A 90 -3.10 -26.13 -12.81
CA ARG A 90 -3.82 -27.14 -12.01
C ARG A 90 -4.27 -26.60 -10.66
N ASN A 91 -3.38 -25.92 -9.95
CA ASN A 91 -3.54 -25.50 -8.56
C ASN A 91 -4.76 -24.59 -8.32
N PRO A 92 -5.15 -23.66 -9.22
CA PRO A 92 -6.35 -22.84 -9.03
C PRO A 92 -7.64 -23.63 -8.76
N TRP A 93 -7.71 -24.89 -9.19
CA TRP A 93 -8.86 -25.78 -9.04
C TRP A 93 -8.82 -26.64 -7.77
N HIS A 94 -7.76 -26.53 -6.97
CA HIS A 94 -7.49 -27.40 -5.81
C HIS A 94 -7.28 -26.58 -4.53
N ALA A 95 -7.99 -25.45 -4.40
CA ALA A 95 -7.89 -24.60 -3.22
C ALA A 95 -8.22 -25.39 -1.94
N ASP A 96 -7.39 -25.23 -0.92
CA ASP A 96 -7.50 -25.91 0.38
C ASP A 96 -7.32 -24.90 1.53
N TYR A 97 -7.56 -25.33 2.76
CA TYR A 97 -7.11 -24.57 3.93
C TYR A 97 -5.64 -24.91 4.19
N ASP A 98 -4.78 -23.90 4.19
CA ASP A 98 -3.36 -24.07 4.46
C ASP A 98 -3.13 -24.64 5.89
N LYS A 99 -2.21 -25.61 5.98
CA LYS A 99 -1.88 -26.41 7.18
C LYS A 99 -0.57 -25.98 7.84
N ASP A 100 0.10 -24.97 7.30
CA ASP A 100 1.36 -24.47 7.83
C ASP A 100 1.19 -23.70 9.15
N THR A 101 2.31 -23.44 9.84
CA THR A 101 2.32 -22.75 11.13
C THR A 101 1.70 -21.36 11.04
N TYR A 102 0.45 -21.28 11.50
CA TYR A 102 -0.46 -20.13 11.60
C TYR A 102 0.21 -18.76 11.84
N ASP A 103 1.22 -18.68 12.71
CA ASP A 103 1.82 -17.40 13.14
C ASP A 103 2.77 -16.76 12.11
N TYR A 104 3.42 -17.54 11.24
CA TYR A 104 4.38 -16.98 10.27
C TYR A 104 3.69 -16.48 9.01
N ASN A 105 2.62 -17.17 8.61
CA ASN A 105 1.91 -16.84 7.37
C ASN A 105 1.10 -15.54 7.54
N ILE A 106 0.39 -15.41 8.67
CA ILE A 106 -0.44 -14.24 8.97
C ILE A 106 0.35 -12.91 8.94
N PHE A 107 1.62 -12.89 9.38
CA PHE A 107 2.44 -11.69 9.36
C PHE A 107 2.81 -11.26 7.94
N LYS A 108 3.24 -12.21 7.10
CA LYS A 108 3.57 -11.92 5.70
C LYS A 108 2.33 -11.45 4.94
N HIS A 109 1.22 -12.16 5.06
CA HIS A 109 -0.03 -11.80 4.41
C HIS A 109 -0.55 -10.44 4.89
N SER A 110 -0.44 -10.14 6.19
CA SER A 110 -0.78 -8.81 6.71
C SER A 110 0.09 -7.71 6.09
N LEU A 111 1.40 -7.90 5.99
CA LEU A 111 2.29 -6.90 5.38
C LEU A 111 2.09 -6.77 3.86
N SER A 112 1.84 -7.87 3.17
CA SER A 112 1.47 -7.86 1.75
C SER A 112 0.18 -7.08 1.52
N GLY A 113 -0.87 -7.38 2.29
CA GLY A 113 -2.16 -6.71 2.20
C GLY A 113 -2.12 -5.22 2.55
N GLU A 114 -1.29 -4.84 3.54
CA GLU A 114 -1.00 -3.43 3.83
C GLU A 114 -0.48 -2.70 2.60
N LEU A 115 0.51 -3.28 1.91
CA LEU A 115 1.12 -2.62 0.76
C LEU A 115 0.11 -2.50 -0.39
N TYR A 116 -0.77 -3.49 -0.57
CA TYR A 116 -1.84 -3.41 -1.56
C TYR A 116 -2.77 -2.25 -1.23
N TYR A 117 -3.25 -2.18 0.01
CA TYR A 117 -4.10 -1.10 0.49
C TYR A 117 -3.43 0.27 0.30
N GLN A 118 -2.20 0.44 0.78
CA GLN A 118 -1.47 1.71 0.71
C GLN A 118 -1.15 2.13 -0.71
N TYR A 119 -0.89 1.18 -1.63
CA TYR A 119 -0.72 1.49 -3.04
C TYR A 119 -1.98 2.20 -3.55
N TYR A 120 -3.16 1.59 -3.44
CA TYR A 120 -4.40 2.22 -3.92
C TYR A 120 -4.70 3.52 -3.17
N ARG A 121 -4.48 3.56 -1.85
CA ARG A 121 -4.58 4.80 -1.08
C ARG A 121 -3.72 5.88 -1.70
N SER A 122 -2.42 5.66 -1.89
CA SER A 122 -1.52 6.63 -2.51
C SER A 122 -1.98 7.10 -3.90
N ARG A 123 -2.72 6.28 -4.67
CA ARG A 123 -3.27 6.66 -5.98
C ARG A 123 -4.54 7.53 -5.90
N GLY A 124 -5.04 7.79 -4.70
CA GLY A 124 -6.21 8.63 -4.43
C GLY A 124 -7.50 7.85 -4.23
N TYR A 125 -7.47 6.52 -4.05
CA TYR A 125 -8.69 5.75 -3.79
C TYR A 125 -9.18 6.00 -2.36
N SER A 126 -10.49 5.94 -2.15
CA SER A 126 -11.07 5.97 -0.79
C SER A 126 -10.65 4.75 0.03
N GLU A 127 -10.76 4.80 1.36
CA GLU A 127 -10.43 3.66 2.22
C GLU A 127 -11.20 2.39 1.81
N GLN A 128 -12.48 2.54 1.49
CA GLN A 128 -13.33 1.44 1.05
C GLN A 128 -12.89 0.89 -0.31
N GLU A 129 -12.60 1.75 -1.29
CA GLU A 129 -12.13 1.28 -2.59
C GLU A 129 -10.75 0.64 -2.50
N SER A 130 -9.84 1.19 -1.69
CA SER A 130 -8.53 0.60 -1.45
C SER A 130 -8.62 -0.77 -0.80
N PHE A 131 -9.56 -0.96 0.13
CA PHE A 131 -9.87 -2.29 0.68
C PHE A 131 -10.35 -3.26 -0.42
N LEU A 132 -11.33 -2.84 -1.24
CA LEU A 132 -11.85 -3.69 -2.32
C LEU A 132 -10.78 -4.05 -3.36
N TRP A 133 -9.90 -3.10 -3.69
CA TRP A 133 -8.78 -3.36 -4.58
C TRP A 133 -7.67 -4.20 -3.93
N ALA A 134 -7.48 -4.12 -2.60
CA ALA A 134 -6.62 -5.04 -1.87
C ALA A 134 -7.19 -6.47 -1.91
N VAL A 135 -8.51 -6.64 -1.76
CA VAL A 135 -9.19 -7.94 -1.94
C VAL A 135 -8.97 -8.47 -3.36
N ALA A 136 -9.19 -7.65 -4.39
CA ALA A 136 -8.99 -8.05 -5.77
C ALA A 136 -7.52 -8.42 -6.07
N SER A 137 -6.56 -7.63 -5.57
CA SER A 137 -5.12 -7.88 -5.75
C SER A 137 -4.66 -9.13 -5.00
N SER A 138 -5.19 -9.36 -3.79
CA SER A 138 -4.91 -10.57 -3.03
C SER A 138 -5.47 -11.81 -3.71
N THR A 139 -6.71 -11.74 -4.19
CA THR A 139 -7.35 -12.86 -4.91
C THR A 139 -6.59 -13.19 -6.19
N ALA A 140 -6.15 -12.17 -6.94
CA ALA A 140 -5.33 -12.37 -8.12
C ALA A 140 -4.00 -13.04 -7.76
N PHE A 141 -3.28 -12.54 -6.75
CA PHE A 141 -2.04 -13.16 -6.28
C PHE A 141 -2.21 -14.64 -5.94
N GLU A 142 -3.20 -14.93 -5.10
CA GLU A 142 -3.49 -16.26 -4.58
C GLU A 142 -3.80 -17.27 -5.71
N PHE A 143 -4.60 -16.86 -6.70
CA PHE A 143 -5.07 -17.76 -7.76
C PHE A 143 -4.19 -17.76 -9.01
N THR A 144 -3.23 -16.84 -9.15
CA THR A 144 -2.42 -16.74 -10.37
C THR A 144 -0.92 -16.62 -10.16
N ILE A 145 -0.42 -16.20 -9.00
CA ILE A 145 1.03 -16.03 -8.76
C ILE A 145 1.52 -17.16 -7.88
N GLU A 146 0.89 -17.31 -6.73
CA GLU A 146 1.24 -18.33 -5.74
C GLU A 146 0.97 -19.76 -6.26
N THR A 147 -0.01 -19.90 -7.16
CA THR A 147 -0.32 -21.15 -7.85
C THR A 147 0.84 -21.75 -8.64
N VAL A 148 1.89 -20.98 -8.90
CA VAL A 148 3.12 -21.50 -9.51
C VAL A 148 3.78 -22.55 -8.61
N THR A 149 3.77 -22.37 -7.28
CA THR A 149 4.46 -23.26 -6.33
C THR A 149 3.54 -24.02 -5.40
N GLU A 150 2.37 -23.49 -5.06
CA GLU A 150 1.47 -24.08 -4.06
C GLU A 150 -0.01 -23.96 -4.46
N VAL A 151 -0.90 -24.60 -3.71
CA VAL A 151 -2.35 -24.50 -3.97
C VAL A 151 -2.91 -23.25 -3.29
N PRO A 152 -3.94 -22.59 -3.87
CA PRO A 152 -4.59 -21.46 -3.23
C PRO A 152 -5.12 -21.82 -1.85
N SER A 153 -5.03 -20.87 -0.94
CA SER A 153 -5.44 -20.95 0.45
C SER A 153 -6.70 -20.14 0.70
N TYR A 154 -7.75 -20.79 1.21
CA TYR A 154 -9.01 -20.10 1.51
C TYR A 154 -8.87 -19.02 2.59
N GLN A 155 -7.92 -19.20 3.52
CA GLN A 155 -7.73 -18.24 4.60
C GLN A 155 -7.04 -16.96 4.13
N ASP A 156 -6.14 -17.07 3.17
CA ASP A 156 -5.37 -15.94 2.68
C ASP A 156 -6.22 -14.98 1.84
N LEU A 157 -7.33 -15.48 1.27
CA LEU A 157 -8.36 -14.66 0.61
C LEU A 157 -9.03 -13.63 1.54
N TYR A 158 -9.12 -13.90 2.84
CA TYR A 158 -9.69 -12.94 3.79
C TYR A 158 -8.64 -12.36 4.74
N GLN A 159 -7.66 -13.14 5.20
CA GLN A 159 -6.64 -12.67 6.13
C GLN A 159 -5.79 -11.56 5.51
N THR A 160 -5.29 -11.78 4.29
CA THR A 160 -4.44 -10.80 3.58
C THR A 160 -5.13 -9.44 3.45
N PRO A 161 -6.31 -9.32 2.80
CA PRO A 161 -6.90 -7.99 2.63
C PRO A 161 -7.47 -7.41 3.92
N VAL A 162 -8.00 -8.22 4.85
CA VAL A 162 -8.61 -7.70 6.08
C VAL A 162 -7.54 -7.23 7.06
N LEU A 163 -6.61 -8.11 7.44
CA LEU A 163 -5.56 -7.76 8.40
C LEU A 163 -4.59 -6.75 7.78
N GLY A 164 -4.26 -6.92 6.50
CA GLY A 164 -3.43 -5.96 5.79
C GLY A 164 -4.04 -4.57 5.71
N THR A 165 -5.35 -4.44 5.51
CA THR A 165 -6.00 -3.13 5.56
C THR A 165 -5.94 -2.50 6.95
N VAL A 166 -6.14 -3.28 8.02
CA VAL A 166 -6.02 -2.78 9.39
C VAL A 166 -4.61 -2.24 9.66
N VAL A 167 -3.58 -3.01 9.28
CA VAL A 167 -2.18 -2.57 9.41
C VAL A 167 -1.94 -1.34 8.52
N GLY A 168 -2.41 -1.37 7.27
CA GLY A 168 -2.20 -0.30 6.31
C GLY A 168 -2.83 1.03 6.70
N VAL A 169 -4.01 1.04 7.34
CA VAL A 169 -4.59 2.25 7.92
C VAL A 169 -3.70 2.81 9.03
N GLY A 170 -3.16 1.95 9.90
CA GLY A 170 -2.24 2.37 10.96
C GLY A 170 -0.96 2.98 10.41
N MET A 171 -0.35 2.32 9.43
CA MET A 171 0.90 2.77 8.80
C MET A 171 0.70 4.00 7.92
N GLU A 172 -0.45 4.16 7.26
CA GLU A 172 -0.84 5.40 6.59
C GLU A 172 -0.86 6.58 7.58
N LYS A 173 -1.53 6.42 8.73
CA LYS A 173 -1.58 7.47 9.77
C LYS A 173 -0.21 7.82 10.33
N LEU A 174 0.65 6.81 10.56
CA LEU A 174 2.03 7.04 10.99
C LEU A 174 2.82 7.80 9.91
N SER A 175 2.70 7.39 8.65
CA SER A 175 3.36 8.06 7.53
C SER A 175 2.97 9.54 7.45
N LEU A 176 1.67 9.83 7.52
CA LEU A 176 1.13 11.19 7.52
C LEU A 176 1.62 12.00 8.73
N TYR A 177 1.63 11.40 9.92
CA TYR A 177 2.17 12.02 11.11
C TYR A 177 3.65 12.39 10.96
N PHE A 178 4.46 11.53 10.39
CA PHE A 178 5.89 11.80 10.21
C PHE A 178 6.15 12.84 9.11
N HIS A 179 5.45 12.77 7.98
CA HIS A 179 5.51 13.78 6.93
C HIS A 179 5.08 15.17 7.43
N SER A 180 4.14 15.24 8.38
CA SER A 180 3.69 16.51 8.96
C SER A 180 4.78 17.31 9.67
N LYS A 181 5.83 16.65 10.19
CA LYS A 181 6.87 17.30 10.97
C LYS A 181 7.85 18.10 10.12
N LYS A 182 7.83 17.92 8.79
CA LYS A 182 8.62 18.67 7.80
C LYS A 182 10.15 18.71 8.06
N THR A 183 10.69 17.81 8.89
CA THR A 183 12.14 17.64 9.06
C THR A 183 12.62 16.43 8.25
N TRP A 184 13.87 16.45 7.77
CA TRP A 184 14.40 15.36 6.94
C TRP A 184 14.34 13.97 7.60
N PRO A 185 14.64 13.79 8.93
CA PRO A 185 14.57 12.45 9.53
C PRO A 185 13.13 11.96 9.62
N ASN A 186 12.18 12.86 9.90
CA ASN A 186 10.77 12.50 9.97
C ASN A 186 10.22 12.21 8.57
N ARG A 187 10.62 12.92 7.52
CA ARG A 187 10.23 12.58 6.14
C ARG A 187 10.69 11.16 5.75
N LEU A 188 11.90 10.77 6.13
CA LEU A 188 12.37 9.39 5.93
C LEU A 188 11.50 8.36 6.65
N LEU A 189 11.10 8.63 7.90
CA LEU A 189 10.16 7.77 8.63
C LEU A 189 8.79 7.74 7.94
N GLY A 190 8.33 8.86 7.38
CA GLY A 190 7.11 8.94 6.58
C GLY A 190 7.14 7.98 5.40
N TYR A 191 8.25 7.97 4.64
CA TYR A 191 8.46 7.04 3.53
C TYR A 191 8.63 5.59 3.98
N PHE A 192 9.21 5.36 5.16
CA PHE A 192 9.33 4.01 5.71
C PHE A 192 7.97 3.38 6.00
N PHE A 193 7.04 4.14 6.60
CA PHE A 193 5.70 3.65 6.93
C PHE A 193 4.75 3.60 5.72
N ASN A 194 4.98 4.43 4.70
CA ASN A 194 4.27 4.32 3.44
C ASN A 194 5.19 4.69 2.27
N PRO A 195 5.85 3.70 1.64
CA PRO A 195 6.80 3.97 0.56
C PRO A 195 6.12 4.56 -0.68
N PHE A 196 4.82 4.34 -0.86
CA PHE A 196 4.09 4.84 -2.02
C PHE A 196 3.83 6.35 -1.97
N THR A 197 4.12 7.02 -0.85
CA THR A 197 4.15 8.49 -0.82
C THR A 197 5.33 9.08 -1.62
N LEU A 198 6.31 8.27 -2.04
CA LEU A 198 7.39 8.69 -2.96
C LEU A 198 6.92 8.81 -4.41
N LEU A 199 5.75 8.24 -4.75
CA LEU A 199 5.25 8.28 -6.12
C LEU A 199 4.88 9.72 -6.51
N SER A 200 5.33 10.17 -7.68
CA SER A 200 5.07 11.52 -8.21
C SER A 200 3.59 11.88 -8.37
N HIS A 201 2.73 10.86 -8.43
CA HIS A 201 1.28 11.01 -8.54
C HIS A 201 0.57 10.57 -7.24
N SER A 202 1.28 10.56 -6.12
CA SER A 202 0.67 10.23 -4.84
C SER A 202 -0.31 11.35 -4.44
N GLN A 203 -1.59 11.02 -4.36
CA GLN A 203 -2.66 11.97 -4.06
C GLN A 203 -2.85 12.11 -2.56
N TYR A 204 -1.95 12.84 -1.95
CA TYR A 204 -2.19 13.53 -0.70
C TYR A 204 -2.37 15.00 -1.09
N GLY A 205 -3.47 15.67 -0.74
CA GLY A 205 -3.74 17.07 -1.16
C GLY A 205 -4.10 18.02 0.00
N TYR A 206 -3.81 19.33 -0.09
CA TYR A 206 -4.30 20.36 0.87
C TYR A 206 -5.75 20.77 0.55
N VAL A 207 -6.57 21.03 1.58
CA VAL A 207 -7.85 21.76 1.44
C VAL A 207 -7.95 22.74 2.59
N THR A 208 -8.16 24.00 2.23
CA THR A 208 -8.62 25.04 3.12
C THR A 208 -10.13 24.93 3.24
N VAL A 209 -10.64 24.72 4.44
CA VAL A 209 -12.08 24.82 4.69
C VAL A 209 -12.31 26.16 5.40
N PRO A 210 -13.17 27.04 4.88
CA PRO A 210 -13.50 28.27 5.57
C PRO A 210 -14.18 27.92 6.89
N VAL A 211 -13.50 28.22 8.00
CA VAL A 211 -14.10 28.12 9.34
C VAL A 211 -14.89 29.40 9.57
N VAL A 212 -16.20 29.34 9.34
CA VAL A 212 -17.12 30.40 9.80
C VAL A 212 -17.50 30.08 11.24
N THR A 213 -16.72 30.58 12.19
CA THR A 213 -17.08 30.57 13.61
C THR A 213 -17.87 31.84 13.94
N ASN A 214 -18.95 31.70 14.71
CA ASN A 214 -19.84 32.81 15.12
C ASN A 214 -19.15 33.95 15.90
N ASN A 215 -17.86 33.79 16.25
CA ASN A 215 -17.10 34.75 17.08
C ASN A 215 -15.94 35.44 16.34
N TYR A 216 -15.73 35.21 15.03
CA TYR A 216 -14.72 35.92 14.25
C TYR A 216 -15.28 36.42 12.92
N LYS A 217 -15.35 37.75 12.75
CA LYS A 217 -15.59 38.39 11.46
C LYS A 217 -14.27 38.56 10.73
N GLY A 218 -13.78 37.51 10.09
CA GLY A 218 -12.56 37.59 9.27
C GLY A 218 -12.45 36.44 8.29
N ILE A 219 -11.99 36.77 7.07
CA ILE A 219 -11.52 35.78 6.10
C ILE A 219 -10.03 35.60 6.40
N GLN A 220 -9.64 34.46 6.98
CA GLN A 220 -8.23 34.12 7.15
C GLN A 220 -7.73 33.36 5.92
N ILE A 221 -7.04 34.08 5.03
CA ILE A 221 -6.28 33.48 3.93
C ILE A 221 -4.84 33.35 4.40
N SER A 222 -4.34 32.11 4.49
CA SER A 222 -2.93 31.84 4.76
C SER A 222 -2.31 31.08 3.60
N TRP A 223 -1.16 31.54 3.15
CA TRP A 223 -0.32 30.94 2.12
C TRP A 223 0.98 30.45 2.76
N SER A 224 1.50 29.31 2.32
CA SER A 224 2.85 28.86 2.64
C SER A 224 3.40 28.07 1.46
N PHE A 225 4.55 28.51 0.93
CA PHE A 225 5.30 27.84 -0.12
C PHE A 225 6.56 27.19 0.47
N GLN A 226 6.69 25.88 0.28
CA GLN A 226 7.78 25.15 -0.39
C GLN A 226 7.56 23.65 -0.17
#